data_AF-A0A522T1C6-F1
#
_entry.id   AF-A0A522T1C6-F1
#
_cell.length_a   1.000
_cell.length_b   1.000
_cell.length_c   1.000
_cell.angle_alpha   90.00
_cell.angle_beta   90.00
_cell.angle_gamma   90.00
#
_symmetry.space_group_name_H-M   'P 1'
#
loop_
_entity.id
_entity.type
_entity.pdbx_description
1 polymer ?
#
loop_
_entity_poly.entity_id
_entity_poly.type
_entity_poly.pdbx_seq_one_letter_code
_entity_poly.pdbx_strand_id
1 'polypeptide(L)'
;MFFVVSKLGGFFLHPLNFIALLLAIGTVALLLHRRRLALGFSSVAFVVLALSIWSDIGVLLVQPLEARFQRPANLPQDVKGIILLGGAFEGGVNRARHGYELNAAADRVIETLKLARLYPQAKILVSGGNGSLVRDEMPDAVAAPKLFAAMGISADRLILEGRSRNTYQNAVFSKALAKPKPGDVWVLVTSAFHMPRSVGIFRKVGFPVIPWPSDYRTSGDEQFGFSHDDPQTSVGTLSLAVHEWIGLLGYRMTGRTNALFPAPD
;
A
#
# COMPACT_ATOMS: atom_id res chain seq x y z
N MET A 1 16.38 -2.19 12.74
CA MET A 1 17.16 -1.80 11.55
C MET A 1 16.36 -1.86 10.25
N PHE A 2 15.68 -2.96 9.91
CA PHE A 2 14.92 -3.09 8.64
C PHE A 2 13.99 -1.91 8.33
N PHE A 3 13.16 -1.49 9.29
CA PHE A 3 12.20 -0.40 9.10
C PHE A 3 12.87 0.93 8.68
N VAL A 4 14.00 1.28 9.30
CA VAL A 4 14.74 2.52 8.99
C VAL A 4 15.40 2.40 7.61
N VAL A 5 16.06 1.27 7.33
CA VAL A 5 16.71 1.02 6.04
C VAL A 5 15.70 1.01 4.89
N SER A 6 14.54 0.36 5.06
CA SER A 6 13.49 0.34 4.04
C SER A 6 12.93 1.72 3.75
N LYS A 7 12.88 2.61 4.76
CA LYS A 7 12.38 3.96 4.59
C LYS A 7 13.42 4.89 3.96
N LEU A 8 14.68 4.80 4.36
CA LEU A 8 15.77 5.58 3.76
C LEU A 8 16.03 5.16 2.31
N GLY A 9 16.09 3.85 2.04
CA GLY A 9 16.19 3.33 0.68
C GLY A 9 14.98 3.74 -0.17
N GLY A 10 13.77 3.60 0.37
CA GLY A 10 12.54 4.04 -0.29
C GLY A 10 12.51 5.55 -0.56
N PHE A 11 13.11 6.37 0.31
CA PHE A 11 13.19 7.82 0.10
C PHE A 11 14.01 8.17 -1.14
N PHE A 12 15.23 7.64 -1.28
CA PHE A 12 16.08 7.95 -2.44
C PHE A 12 15.60 7.32 -3.75
N LEU A 13 14.86 6.20 -3.65
CA LEU A 13 14.28 5.53 -4.82
C LEU A 13 12.94 6.14 -5.25
N HIS A 14 12.37 7.06 -4.47
CA HIS A 14 11.21 7.84 -4.89
C HIS A 14 11.57 8.69 -6.12
N PRO A 15 10.81 8.64 -7.23
CA PRO A 15 11.18 9.28 -8.50
C PRO A 15 11.61 10.74 -8.36
N LEU A 16 10.83 11.55 -7.64
CA LEU A 16 11.14 12.96 -7.42
C LEU A 16 12.42 13.20 -6.61
N ASN A 17 12.71 12.37 -5.61
CA ASN A 17 13.94 12.51 -4.81
C ASN A 17 15.17 12.07 -5.62
N PHE A 18 15.00 11.05 -6.46
CA PHE A 18 16.05 10.63 -7.40
C PHE A 18 16.36 11.74 -8.41
N ILE A 19 15.32 12.39 -8.98
CA ILE A 19 15.48 13.56 -9.86
C ILE A 19 16.21 14.69 -9.11
N ALA A 20 15.78 15.03 -7.89
CA ALA A 20 16.43 16.07 -7.09
C ALA A 20 17.90 15.75 -6.79
N LEU A 21 18.23 14.48 -6.51
CA LEU A 21 19.61 14.03 -6.30
C LEU A 21 20.45 14.19 -7.57
N LEU A 22 19.94 13.77 -8.73
CA LEU A 22 20.63 13.93 -10.02
C LEU A 22 20.89 15.42 -10.31
N LEU A 23 19.91 16.29 -10.09
CA LEU A 23 20.07 17.73 -10.25
C LEU A 23 21.11 18.29 -9.29
N ALA A 24 21.10 17.89 -8.01
CA ALA A 24 22.10 18.32 -7.04
C ALA A 24 23.53 17.91 -7.45
N ILE A 25 23.71 16.66 -7.90
CA ILE A 25 25.01 16.19 -8.43
C ILE A 25 25.40 17.00 -9.67
N GLY A 26 24.45 17.28 -10.56
CA GLY A 26 24.65 18.12 -11.75
C GLY A 26 25.11 19.54 -11.39
N THR A 27 24.48 20.17 -10.38
CA THR A 27 24.86 21.49 -9.86
C THR A 27 26.27 21.46 -9.25
N VAL A 28 26.59 20.47 -8.41
CA VAL A 28 27.94 20.33 -7.84
C VAL A 28 28.99 20.13 -8.94
N ALA A 29 28.71 19.29 -9.93
CA ALA A 29 29.61 19.10 -11.07
C ALA A 29 29.86 20.39 -11.85
N LEU A 30 28.83 21.24 -12.00
CA LEU A 30 28.96 22.56 -12.63
C LEU A 30 29.86 23.49 -11.81
N LEU A 31 29.70 23.52 -10.48
CA LEU A 31 30.54 24.29 -9.55
C LEU A 31 32.01 23.83 -9.59
N LEU A 32 32.25 22.54 -9.81
CA LEU A 32 33.58 21.96 -10.00
C LEU A 32 34.09 22.09 -11.45
N HIS A 33 33.44 22.91 -12.28
CA HIS A 33 33.76 23.14 -13.69
C HIS A 33 33.72 21.87 -14.57
N ARG A 34 33.08 20.79 -14.12
CA ARG A 34 32.89 19.53 -14.86
C ARG A 34 31.63 19.57 -15.72
N ARG A 35 31.61 20.45 -16.73
CA ARG A 35 30.43 20.71 -17.59
C ARG A 35 29.78 19.47 -18.21
N ARG A 36 30.59 18.51 -18.69
CA ARG A 36 30.06 17.27 -19.30
C ARG A 36 29.26 16.42 -18.31
N LEU A 37 29.72 16.35 -17.06
CA LEU A 37 29.01 15.64 -16.00
C LEU A 37 27.73 16.38 -15.61
N ALA A 38 27.80 17.70 -15.46
CA ALA A 38 26.62 18.52 -15.18
C ALA A 38 25.51 18.34 -16.23
N LEU A 39 25.87 18.42 -17.52
CA LEU A 39 24.93 18.16 -18.61
C LEU A 39 24.38 16.74 -18.57
N GLY A 40 25.24 15.73 -18.36
CA GLY A 40 24.82 14.34 -18.27
C GLY A 40 23.78 14.10 -17.18
N PHE A 41 24.05 14.55 -15.95
CA PHE A 41 23.11 14.39 -14.83
C PHE A 41 21.82 15.17 -15.03
N SER A 42 21.89 16.41 -15.51
CA SER A 42 20.69 17.22 -15.80
C SER A 42 19.85 16.63 -16.93
N SER A 43 20.48 16.08 -17.98
CA SER A 43 19.76 15.39 -19.07
C SER A 43 19.07 14.13 -18.58
N VAL A 44 19.73 13.31 -17.74
CA VAL A 44 19.09 12.14 -17.14
C VAL A 44 17.93 12.56 -16.24
N ALA A 45 18.11 13.58 -15.40
CA ALA A 45 17.04 14.11 -14.55
C ALA A 45 15.84 14.58 -15.37
N PHE A 46 16.08 15.29 -16.47
CA PHE A 46 15.03 15.73 -17.39
C PHE A 46 14.30 14.55 -18.03
N VAL A 47 15.02 13.53 -18.51
CA VAL A 47 14.40 12.33 -19.10
C VAL A 47 13.54 11.59 -18.07
N VAL A 48 14.04 11.39 -16.85
CA VAL A 48 13.28 10.72 -15.78
C VAL A 48 12.03 11.53 -15.44
N LEU A 49 12.14 12.86 -15.33
CA LEU A 49 11.00 13.75 -15.08
C LEU A 49 9.98 13.70 -16.22
N ALA A 50 10.43 13.78 -17.47
CA ALA A 50 9.60 13.73 -18.67
C ALA A 50 8.84 12.39 -18.76
N LEU A 51 9.51 11.27 -18.51
CA LEU A 51 8.84 9.96 -18.45
C LEU A 51 7.85 9.88 -17.28
N SER A 52 8.18 10.46 -16.13
CA SER A 52 7.30 10.43 -14.95
C SER A 52 6.03 11.25 -15.14
N ILE A 53 6.09 12.34 -15.92
CA ILE A 53 4.97 13.27 -16.11
C ILE A 53 4.18 12.98 -17.39
N TRP A 54 4.86 12.63 -18.49
CA TRP A 54 4.24 12.57 -19.81
C TRP A 54 4.00 11.16 -20.32
N SER A 55 4.35 10.09 -19.59
CA SER A 55 4.18 8.71 -20.07
C SER A 55 3.38 7.83 -19.12
N ASP A 56 2.78 6.78 -19.68
CA ASP A 56 2.01 5.76 -18.95
C ASP A 56 2.88 4.74 -18.19
N ILE A 57 4.18 5.01 -18.02
CA ILE A 57 5.09 4.08 -17.35
C ILE A 57 4.64 3.74 -15.91
N GLY A 58 3.99 4.68 -15.22
CA GLY A 58 3.44 4.45 -13.89
C GLY A 58 2.34 3.38 -13.90
N VAL A 59 1.30 3.58 -14.72
CA VAL A 59 0.17 2.64 -14.81
C VAL A 59 0.61 1.27 -15.36
N LEU A 60 1.55 1.23 -16.30
CA LEU A 60 2.13 -0.02 -16.81
C LEU A 60 2.87 -0.83 -15.75
N LEU A 61 3.53 -0.17 -14.80
CA LEU A 61 4.20 -0.84 -13.68
C LEU A 61 3.22 -1.27 -12.58
N VAL A 62 2.08 -0.60 -12.45
CA VAL A 62 1.02 -0.96 -11.49
C VAL A 62 0.16 -2.12 -11.99
N GLN A 63 -0.25 -2.09 -13.26
CA GLN A 63 -1.16 -3.07 -13.86
C GLN A 63 -0.82 -4.54 -13.53
N PRO A 64 0.43 -5.04 -13.68
CA PRO A 64 0.73 -6.43 -13.34
C PRO A 64 0.53 -6.73 -11.84
N LEU A 65 0.76 -5.76 -10.94
CA LEU A 65 0.50 -5.94 -9.50
C LEU A 65 -1.00 -6.12 -9.24
N GLU A 66 -1.84 -5.34 -9.93
CA GLU A 66 -3.30 -5.37 -9.79
C GLU A 66 -3.94 -6.59 -10.46
N ALA A 67 -3.43 -7.01 -11.60
CA ALA A 67 -3.89 -8.19 -12.33
C ALA A 67 -3.51 -9.51 -11.63
N ARG A 68 -2.58 -9.47 -10.66
CA ARG A 68 -2.02 -10.68 -10.03
C ARG A 68 -3.03 -11.45 -9.19
N PHE A 69 -3.91 -10.73 -8.50
CA PHE A 69 -4.97 -11.29 -7.68
C PHE A 69 -6.29 -10.67 -8.12
N GLN A 70 -7.27 -11.52 -8.40
CA GLN A 70 -8.62 -11.09 -8.76
C GLN A 70 -9.55 -11.26 -7.57
N ARG A 71 -10.62 -10.47 -7.51
CA ARG A 71 -11.70 -10.72 -6.55
C ARG A 71 -12.32 -12.08 -6.87
N PRO A 72 -12.49 -12.97 -5.87
CA PRO A 72 -13.19 -14.23 -6.09
C PRO A 72 -14.64 -13.94 -6.48
N ALA A 73 -15.14 -14.62 -7.51
CA ALA A 73 -16.52 -14.48 -7.97
C ALA A 73 -17.54 -14.88 -6.90
N ASN A 74 -17.20 -15.92 -6.11
CA ASN A 74 -17.99 -16.39 -4.99
C ASN A 74 -17.10 -16.50 -3.76
N LEU A 75 -17.55 -15.91 -2.65
CA LEU A 75 -16.97 -16.16 -1.34
C LEU A 75 -17.74 -17.31 -0.65
N PRO A 76 -17.10 -18.04 0.29
CA PRO A 76 -17.79 -19.03 1.11
C PRO A 76 -19.00 -18.43 1.83
N GLN A 77 -19.98 -19.27 2.16
CA GLN A 77 -21.17 -18.84 2.92
C GLN A 77 -20.82 -18.37 4.33
N ASP A 78 -19.79 -18.96 4.93
CA ASP A 78 -19.30 -18.58 6.26
C ASP A 78 -17.94 -17.90 6.15
N VAL A 79 -17.90 -16.59 6.46
CA VAL A 79 -16.69 -15.79 6.57
C VAL A 79 -16.52 -15.40 8.03
N LYS A 80 -15.43 -15.88 8.65
CA LYS A 80 -15.16 -15.63 10.06
C LYS A 80 -14.74 -14.19 10.34
N GLY A 81 -13.99 -13.60 9.41
CA GLY A 81 -13.58 -12.21 9.55
C GLY A 81 -13.10 -11.55 8.27
N ILE A 82 -13.06 -10.23 8.32
CA ILE A 82 -12.63 -9.34 7.24
C ILE A 82 -11.48 -8.51 7.80
N ILE A 83 -10.33 -8.56 7.16
CA ILE A 83 -9.13 -7.80 7.55
C ILE A 83 -9.06 -6.58 6.65
N LEU A 84 -9.25 -5.40 7.23
CA LEU A 84 -8.96 -4.12 6.60
C LEU A 84 -7.51 -3.76 6.89
N LEU A 85 -6.65 -3.87 5.87
CA LEU A 85 -5.25 -3.47 5.99
C LEU A 85 -5.13 -1.95 5.87
N GLY A 86 -4.42 -1.36 6.84
CA GLY A 86 -4.36 0.08 7.06
C GLY A 86 -3.72 0.88 5.93
N GLY A 87 -3.84 2.19 6.04
CA GLY A 87 -3.45 3.17 5.04
C GLY A 87 -4.62 3.81 4.30
N ALA A 88 -5.86 3.65 4.78
CA ALA A 88 -7.04 4.32 4.22
C ALA A 88 -7.44 5.60 4.99
N PHE A 89 -6.90 5.80 6.20
CA PHE A 89 -7.23 6.93 7.07
C PHE A 89 -6.14 8.02 7.01
N GLU A 90 -6.56 9.28 7.07
CA GLU A 90 -5.67 10.44 7.19
C GLU A 90 -5.23 10.65 8.64
N GLY A 91 -4.27 9.84 9.11
CA GLY A 91 -3.86 9.81 10.53
C GLY A 91 -3.40 11.16 11.09
N GLY A 92 -2.74 12.01 10.28
CA GLY A 92 -2.34 13.35 10.70
C GLY A 92 -3.52 14.31 10.89
N VAL A 93 -4.45 14.32 9.93
CA VAL A 93 -5.67 15.14 9.98
C VAL A 93 -6.58 14.67 11.12
N ASN A 94 -6.77 13.35 11.25
CA ASN A 94 -7.63 12.75 12.27
C ASN A 94 -7.10 12.96 13.68
N ARG A 95 -5.78 13.04 13.86
CA ARG A 95 -5.18 13.46 15.13
C ARG A 95 -5.53 14.90 15.49
N ALA A 96 -5.37 15.83 14.53
CA ALA A 96 -5.56 17.25 14.77
C ALA A 96 -7.03 17.67 14.87
N ARG A 97 -7.91 17.03 14.08
CA ARG A 97 -9.33 17.37 13.96
C ARG A 97 -10.27 16.39 14.65
N HIS A 98 -9.72 15.33 15.24
CA HIS A 98 -10.48 14.29 15.96
C HIS A 98 -11.55 13.56 15.13
N GLY A 99 -11.42 13.55 13.80
CA GLY A 99 -12.35 12.91 12.85
C GLY A 99 -11.98 11.49 12.42
N TYR A 100 -12.49 11.10 11.24
CA TYR A 100 -12.21 9.85 10.55
C TYR A 100 -12.04 10.07 9.02
N GLU A 101 -11.43 11.20 8.65
CA GLU A 101 -11.07 11.54 7.27
C GLU A 101 -10.32 10.40 6.60
N LEU A 102 -10.74 10.11 5.37
CA LEU A 102 -10.16 9.07 4.53
C LEU A 102 -9.30 9.69 3.44
N ASN A 103 -8.34 8.92 2.96
CA ASN A 103 -7.50 9.30 1.83
C ASN A 103 -7.97 8.63 0.53
N ALA A 104 -7.14 8.70 -0.51
CA ALA A 104 -7.43 8.10 -1.83
C ALA A 104 -7.63 6.57 -1.82
N ALA A 105 -7.39 5.87 -0.71
CA ALA A 105 -7.64 4.44 -0.54
C ALA A 105 -8.95 4.13 0.20
N ALA A 106 -9.90 5.08 0.25
CA ALA A 106 -11.21 4.94 0.87
C ALA A 106 -12.00 3.71 0.38
N ASP A 107 -11.80 3.27 -0.86
CA ASP A 107 -12.38 2.06 -1.44
C ASP A 107 -12.17 0.82 -0.57
N ARG A 108 -11.04 0.72 0.14
CA ARG A 108 -10.79 -0.38 1.08
C ARG A 108 -11.83 -0.42 2.20
N VAL A 109 -12.20 0.75 2.72
CA VAL A 109 -13.22 0.89 3.77
C VAL A 109 -14.60 0.56 3.20
N ILE A 110 -14.91 1.06 2.00
CA ILE A 110 -16.20 0.80 1.34
C ILE A 110 -16.38 -0.70 1.07
N GLU A 111 -15.37 -1.38 0.53
CA GLU A 111 -15.41 -2.83 0.31
C GLU A 111 -15.49 -3.62 1.62
N THR A 112 -14.81 -3.17 2.67
CA THR A 112 -14.94 -3.75 4.01
C THR A 112 -16.37 -3.62 4.54
N LEU A 113 -17.02 -2.46 4.36
CA LEU A 113 -18.41 -2.23 4.76
C LEU A 113 -19.38 -3.10 3.95
N LYS A 114 -19.17 -3.25 2.65
CA LYS A 114 -19.96 -4.15 1.78
C LYS A 114 -19.88 -5.59 2.28
N LEU A 115 -18.68 -6.09 2.54
CA LEU A 115 -18.46 -7.43 3.10
C LEU A 115 -19.05 -7.56 4.51
N ALA A 116 -18.93 -6.54 5.35
CA ALA A 116 -19.46 -6.58 6.72
C ALA A 116 -21.00 -6.63 6.79
N ARG A 117 -21.67 -6.06 5.77
CA ARG A 117 -23.13 -6.19 5.58
C ARG A 117 -23.51 -7.55 5.02
N LEU A 118 -22.74 -8.08 4.06
CA LEU A 118 -22.95 -9.41 3.50
C LEU A 118 -22.75 -10.51 4.54
N TYR A 119 -21.78 -10.34 5.44
CA TYR A 119 -21.46 -11.27 6.51
C TYR A 119 -21.67 -10.62 7.88
N PRO A 120 -22.92 -10.56 8.39
CA PRO A 120 -23.23 -9.84 9.64
C PRO A 120 -22.57 -10.45 10.88
N GLN A 121 -22.15 -11.71 10.83
CA GLN A 121 -21.45 -12.41 11.92
C GLN A 121 -19.92 -12.31 11.84
N ALA A 122 -19.37 -11.85 10.71
CA ALA A 122 -17.93 -11.71 10.55
C ALA A 122 -17.37 -10.61 11.46
N LYS A 123 -16.20 -10.88 12.07
CA LYS A 123 -15.42 -9.84 12.77
C LYS A 123 -14.70 -8.95 11.74
N ILE A 124 -14.57 -7.67 12.03
CA ILE A 124 -13.78 -6.74 11.22
C ILE A 124 -12.50 -6.45 11.96
N LEU A 125 -11.37 -6.92 11.43
CA LEU A 125 -10.05 -6.62 11.96
C LEU A 125 -9.47 -5.45 11.20
N VAL A 126 -9.30 -4.31 11.88
CA VAL A 126 -8.61 -3.13 11.33
C VAL A 126 -7.15 -3.20 11.76
N SER A 127 -6.23 -3.33 10.80
CA SER A 127 -4.79 -3.42 11.07
C SER A 127 -4.01 -2.28 10.45
N GLY A 128 -3.73 -1.27 11.27
CA GLY A 128 -2.98 -0.08 10.88
C GLY A 128 -2.56 0.74 12.11
N GLY A 129 -1.26 0.69 12.41
CA GLY A 129 -0.60 1.58 13.36
C GLY A 129 0.10 2.76 12.69
N ASN A 130 1.01 3.41 13.42
CA ASN A 130 1.79 4.54 12.88
C ASN A 130 3.02 4.04 12.09
N GLY A 131 2.91 4.06 10.76
CA GLY A 131 3.98 3.74 9.81
C GLY A 131 4.93 4.90 9.48
N SER A 132 4.71 6.09 10.06
CA SER A 132 5.54 7.27 9.86
C SER A 132 6.82 7.20 10.71
N LEU A 133 7.91 7.74 10.14
CA LEU A 133 9.19 7.91 10.85
C LEU A 133 9.25 9.23 11.61
N VAL A 134 8.55 10.24 11.11
CA VAL A 134 8.74 11.65 11.50
C VAL A 134 7.48 12.21 12.16
N ARG A 135 6.30 11.78 11.72
CA ARG A 135 5.03 12.31 12.22
C ARG A 135 4.43 11.37 13.25
N ASP A 136 3.91 11.94 14.33
CA ASP A 136 3.03 11.20 15.22
C ASP A 136 1.62 11.22 14.61
N GLU A 137 1.26 10.16 13.89
CA GLU A 137 -0.02 10.02 13.18
C GLU A 137 -0.98 9.17 14.01
N MET A 138 -2.27 9.50 14.01
CA MET A 138 -3.28 8.67 14.67
C MET A 138 -3.36 7.32 13.97
N PRO A 139 -3.24 6.19 14.70
CA PRO A 139 -3.46 4.86 14.12
C PRO A 139 -4.87 4.72 13.51
N ASP A 140 -4.98 4.02 12.39
CA ASP A 140 -6.26 3.64 11.76
C ASP A 140 -7.19 2.96 12.77
N ALA A 141 -6.63 2.15 13.66
CA ALA A 141 -7.33 1.47 14.75
C ALA A 141 -8.06 2.42 15.73
N VAL A 142 -7.70 3.71 15.77
CA VAL A 142 -8.34 4.74 16.62
C VAL A 142 -9.43 5.50 15.86
N ALA A 143 -9.24 5.77 14.57
CA ALA A 143 -10.23 6.47 13.74
C ALA A 143 -11.36 5.54 13.25
N ALA A 144 -11.01 4.30 12.91
CA ALA A 144 -11.94 3.33 12.34
C ALA A 144 -13.17 3.04 13.20
N PRO A 145 -13.09 2.90 14.54
CA PRO A 145 -14.28 2.67 15.37
C PRO A 145 -15.34 3.75 15.23
N LYS A 146 -14.94 5.02 15.09
CA LYS A 146 -15.88 6.14 14.87
C LYS A 146 -16.61 6.00 13.54
N LEU A 147 -15.86 5.69 12.47
CA LEU A 147 -16.43 5.49 11.14
C LEU A 147 -17.37 4.29 11.11
N PHE A 148 -16.93 3.13 11.61
CA PHE A 148 -17.73 1.91 11.60
C PHE A 148 -19.01 2.05 12.45
N ALA A 149 -18.93 2.72 13.60
CA ALA A 149 -20.11 3.03 14.41
C ALA A 149 -21.10 3.94 13.65
N ALA A 150 -20.61 4.98 12.98
CA ALA A 150 -21.44 5.86 12.15
C ALA A 150 -22.12 5.12 10.98
N MET A 151 -21.54 4.00 10.54
CA MET A 151 -22.08 3.13 9.49
C MET A 151 -22.95 1.97 10.04
N GLY A 152 -23.27 1.98 11.33
CA GLY A 152 -24.13 0.99 11.97
C GLY A 152 -23.46 -0.36 12.29
N ILE A 153 -22.13 -0.42 12.28
CA ILE A 153 -21.39 -1.61 12.70
C ILE A 153 -21.10 -1.52 14.20
N SER A 154 -21.57 -2.52 14.95
CA SER A 154 -21.37 -2.60 16.40
C SER A 154 -19.90 -2.78 16.77
N ALA A 155 -19.48 -2.16 17.87
CA ALA A 155 -18.10 -2.19 18.37
C ALA A 155 -17.63 -3.61 18.72
N ASP A 156 -18.51 -4.51 19.15
CA ASP A 156 -18.16 -5.90 19.47
C ASP A 156 -17.71 -6.68 18.22
N ARG A 157 -18.07 -6.22 17.02
CA ARG A 157 -17.59 -6.81 15.76
C ARG A 157 -16.17 -6.39 15.41
N LEU A 158 -15.62 -5.34 16.03
CA LEU A 158 -14.32 -4.79 15.68
C LEU A 158 -13.18 -5.43 16.47
N ILE A 159 -12.09 -5.77 15.77
CA ILE A 159 -10.80 -6.15 16.32
C ILE A 159 -9.81 -5.08 15.87
N LEU A 160 -9.11 -4.43 16.80
CA LEU A 160 -8.33 -3.24 16.52
C LEU A 160 -6.84 -3.50 16.74
N GLU A 161 -6.05 -3.40 15.68
CA GLU A 161 -4.59 -3.53 15.69
C GLU A 161 -3.96 -2.19 15.28
N GLY A 162 -3.43 -1.45 16.25
CA GLY A 162 -2.86 -0.10 16.05
C GLY A 162 -1.38 0.04 16.39
N ARG A 163 -0.65 -1.07 16.57
CA ARG A 163 0.76 -1.05 17.04
C ARG A 163 1.77 -1.24 15.92
N SER A 164 1.33 -1.74 14.79
CA SER A 164 2.19 -2.00 13.63
C SER A 164 2.83 -0.73 13.07
N ARG A 165 4.06 -0.88 12.57
CA ARG A 165 4.80 0.19 11.87
C ARG A 165 5.12 -0.16 10.42
N ASN A 166 4.81 -1.39 10.01
CA ASN A 166 5.00 -1.89 8.66
C ASN A 166 4.05 -3.07 8.37
N THR A 167 3.92 -3.41 7.10
CA THR A 167 3.02 -4.47 6.62
C THR A 167 3.33 -5.84 7.21
N TYR A 168 4.59 -6.17 7.53
CA TYR A 168 4.91 -7.43 8.20
C TYR A 168 4.31 -7.48 9.62
N GLN A 169 4.44 -6.39 10.37
CA GLN A 169 3.85 -6.28 11.71
C GLN A 169 2.32 -6.30 11.68
N ASN A 170 1.69 -5.71 10.65
CA ASN A 170 0.23 -5.84 10.43
C ASN A 170 -0.18 -7.31 10.49
N ALA A 171 0.45 -8.16 9.67
CA ALA A 171 0.07 -9.58 9.58
C ALA A 171 0.35 -10.35 10.89
N VAL A 172 1.52 -10.13 11.51
CA VAL A 172 1.90 -10.80 12.76
C VAL A 172 0.93 -10.44 13.89
N PHE A 173 0.65 -9.15 14.07
CA PHE A 173 -0.21 -8.68 15.15
C PHE A 173 -1.69 -8.98 14.87
N SER A 174 -2.12 -8.90 13.60
CA SER A 174 -3.45 -9.34 13.19
C SER A 174 -3.67 -10.81 13.52
N LYS A 175 -2.73 -11.70 13.18
CA LYS A 175 -2.83 -13.13 13.51
C LYS A 175 -2.96 -13.36 15.01
N ALA A 176 -2.17 -12.64 15.82
CA ALA A 176 -2.18 -12.77 17.27
C ALA A 176 -3.51 -12.34 17.91
N LEU A 177 -4.18 -11.34 17.33
CA LEU A 177 -5.48 -10.84 17.79
C LEU A 177 -6.64 -11.70 17.26
N ALA A 178 -6.61 -12.05 15.98
CA ALA A 178 -7.63 -12.85 15.31
C ALA A 178 -7.68 -14.30 15.82
N LYS A 179 -6.53 -14.87 16.20
CA LYS A 179 -6.37 -16.28 16.61
C LYS A 179 -7.13 -17.24 15.67
N PRO A 180 -6.84 -17.20 14.36
CA PRO A 180 -7.58 -17.99 13.38
C PRO A 180 -7.45 -19.49 13.67
N LYS A 181 -8.56 -20.21 13.60
CA LYS A 181 -8.60 -21.66 13.72
C LYS A 181 -8.50 -22.33 12.34
N PRO A 182 -8.06 -23.60 12.26
CA PRO A 182 -8.15 -24.37 11.02
C PRO A 182 -9.59 -24.36 10.49
N GLY A 183 -9.75 -24.00 9.22
CA GLY A 183 -11.06 -23.86 8.57
C GLY A 183 -11.70 -22.47 8.65
N ASP A 184 -11.20 -21.56 9.49
CA ASP A 184 -11.71 -20.19 9.54
C ASP A 184 -11.37 -19.46 8.22
N VAL A 185 -12.40 -18.88 7.60
CA VAL A 185 -12.24 -18.06 6.40
C VAL A 185 -12.05 -16.58 6.79
N TRP A 186 -10.92 -16.01 6.38
CA TRP A 186 -10.61 -14.60 6.57
C TRP A 186 -10.42 -13.91 5.22
N VAL A 187 -11.12 -12.81 4.98
CA VAL A 187 -11.02 -12.04 3.74
C VAL A 187 -10.06 -10.87 3.96
N LEU A 188 -9.02 -10.74 3.14
CA LEU A 188 -8.03 -9.66 3.23
C LEU A 188 -8.35 -8.55 2.23
N VAL A 189 -8.73 -7.38 2.75
CA VAL A 189 -9.03 -6.17 1.97
C VAL A 189 -7.84 -5.22 2.01
N THR A 190 -7.30 -4.89 0.83
CA THR A 190 -6.26 -3.88 0.61
C THR A 190 -6.29 -3.42 -0.85
N SER A 191 -5.56 -2.36 -1.20
CA SER A 191 -5.44 -1.94 -2.59
C SER A 191 -4.85 -3.05 -3.48
N ALA A 192 -5.33 -3.13 -4.72
CA ALA A 192 -4.98 -4.16 -5.68
C ALA A 192 -3.46 -4.21 -5.91
N PHE A 193 -2.82 -3.05 -6.11
CA PHE A 193 -1.37 -2.94 -6.27
C PHE A 193 -0.58 -3.45 -5.06
N HIS A 194 -1.18 -3.41 -3.86
CA HIS A 194 -0.57 -3.84 -2.61
C HIS A 194 -0.87 -5.31 -2.26
N MET A 195 -1.80 -5.94 -2.99
CA MET A 195 -2.27 -7.29 -2.71
C MET A 195 -1.16 -8.35 -2.77
N PRO A 196 -0.27 -8.38 -3.80
CA PRO A 196 0.76 -9.40 -3.89
C PRO A 196 1.68 -9.45 -2.67
N ARG A 197 2.14 -8.27 -2.23
CA ARG A 197 3.01 -8.14 -1.06
C ARG A 197 2.28 -8.58 0.21
N SER A 198 1.03 -8.16 0.37
CA SER A 198 0.21 -8.51 1.54
C SER A 198 -0.03 -10.01 1.65
N VAL A 199 -0.51 -10.66 0.58
CA VAL A 199 -0.75 -12.11 0.55
C VAL A 199 0.55 -12.88 0.85
N GLY A 200 1.68 -12.48 0.25
CA GLY A 200 2.96 -13.12 0.51
C GLY A 200 3.37 -13.08 1.98
N ILE A 201 3.08 -11.98 2.68
CA ILE A 201 3.36 -11.81 4.11
C ILE A 201 2.41 -12.66 4.95
N PHE A 202 1.09 -12.60 4.67
CA PHE A 202 0.08 -13.38 5.39
C PHE A 202 0.35 -14.89 5.30
N ARG A 203 0.70 -15.38 4.10
CA ARG A 203 1.17 -16.76 3.91
C ARG A 203 2.44 -17.05 4.72
N LYS A 204 3.43 -16.16 4.71
CA LYS A 204 4.68 -16.35 5.46
C LYS A 204 4.46 -16.49 6.97
N VAL A 205 3.54 -15.72 7.54
CA VAL A 205 3.22 -15.79 8.98
C VAL A 205 2.23 -16.92 9.32
N GLY A 206 1.77 -17.67 8.31
CA GLY A 206 0.80 -18.75 8.46
C GLY A 206 -0.57 -18.26 8.88
N PHE A 207 -1.05 -17.16 8.31
CA PHE A 207 -2.43 -16.68 8.43
C PHE A 207 -3.10 -16.80 7.05
N PRO A 208 -3.83 -17.90 6.78
CA PRO A 208 -4.55 -18.08 5.53
C PRO A 208 -5.60 -16.99 5.35
N VAL A 209 -5.65 -16.40 4.16
CA VAL A 209 -6.60 -15.34 3.81
C VAL A 209 -7.05 -15.48 2.36
N ILE A 210 -8.29 -15.11 2.08
CA ILE A 210 -8.82 -14.94 0.74
C ILE A 210 -8.54 -13.50 0.30
N PRO A 211 -7.78 -13.27 -0.78
CA PRO A 211 -7.51 -11.94 -1.30
C PRO A 211 -8.79 -11.23 -1.77
N TRP A 212 -9.00 -9.98 -1.36
CA TRP A 212 -10.07 -9.10 -1.85
C TRP A 212 -9.49 -7.74 -2.28
N PRO A 213 -8.92 -7.66 -3.49
CA PRO A 213 -8.28 -6.44 -3.99
C PRO A 213 -9.30 -5.33 -4.23
N SER A 214 -9.02 -4.11 -3.79
CA SER A 214 -9.83 -2.91 -4.02
C SER A 214 -8.97 -1.74 -4.51
N ASP A 215 -9.50 -0.52 -4.61
CA ASP A 215 -8.68 0.68 -4.87
C ASP A 215 -7.75 0.51 -6.08
N TYR A 216 -8.32 0.13 -7.22
CA TYR A 216 -7.59 -0.08 -8.47
C TYR A 216 -7.16 1.28 -9.05
N ARG A 217 -5.95 1.32 -9.61
CA ARG A 217 -5.38 2.49 -10.29
C ARG A 217 -5.31 2.33 -11.80
N THR A 218 -5.60 1.13 -12.30
CA THR A 218 -5.56 0.81 -13.73
C THR A 218 -6.87 0.19 -14.20
N SER A 219 -7.17 0.34 -15.49
CA SER A 219 -8.28 -0.33 -16.19
C SER A 219 -8.04 -1.84 -16.35
N GLY A 220 -6.77 -2.25 -16.34
CA GLY A 220 -6.32 -3.58 -16.70
C GLY A 220 -5.97 -3.77 -18.18
N ASP A 221 -6.06 -2.73 -19.02
CA ASP A 221 -5.70 -2.78 -20.44
C ASP A 221 -4.66 -1.72 -20.88
N GLU A 222 -4.01 -1.07 -19.92
CA GLU A 222 -3.05 0.02 -20.16
C GLU A 222 -1.99 -0.35 -21.19
N GLN A 223 -1.68 0.60 -22.06
CA GLN A 223 -0.68 0.48 -23.11
C GLN A 223 0.38 1.56 -22.95
N PHE A 224 1.55 1.35 -23.55
CA PHE A 224 2.59 2.36 -23.53
C PHE A 224 2.21 3.53 -24.44
N GLY A 225 2.10 4.71 -23.85
CA GLY A 225 1.75 5.93 -24.56
C GLY A 225 2.08 7.18 -23.76
N PHE A 226 1.52 8.29 -24.24
CA PHE A 226 1.52 9.54 -23.50
C PHE A 226 0.44 9.51 -22.44
N SER A 227 0.79 9.92 -21.22
CA SER A 227 -0.16 9.98 -20.11
C SER A 227 -1.39 10.81 -20.45
N HIS A 228 -2.56 10.24 -20.21
CA HIS A 228 -3.85 10.94 -20.29
C HIS A 228 -4.24 11.57 -18.95
N ASP A 229 -3.64 11.10 -17.85
CA ASP A 229 -3.76 11.68 -16.53
C ASP A 229 -2.99 12.99 -16.40
N ASP A 230 -3.37 13.80 -15.41
CA ASP A 230 -2.64 15.00 -15.06
C ASP A 230 -1.24 14.66 -14.48
N PRO A 231 -0.24 15.56 -14.64
CA PRO A 231 1.13 15.35 -14.17
C PRO A 231 1.28 14.87 -12.72
N GLN A 232 0.42 15.32 -11.80
CA GLN A 232 0.53 14.96 -10.39
C GLN A 232 0.12 13.50 -10.19
N THR A 233 -0.94 13.08 -10.87
CA THR A 233 -1.42 11.69 -10.86
C THR A 233 -0.40 10.76 -11.49
N SER A 234 0.17 11.07 -12.66
CA SER A 234 1.16 10.21 -13.32
C SER A 234 2.41 9.97 -12.47
N VAL A 235 2.95 11.04 -11.86
CA VAL A 235 4.09 10.97 -10.95
C VAL A 235 3.73 10.20 -9.68
N GLY A 236 2.53 10.41 -9.14
CA GLY A 236 2.01 9.71 -7.97
C GLY A 236 1.91 8.20 -8.21
N THR A 237 1.34 7.79 -9.34
CA THR A 237 1.18 6.38 -9.75
C THR A 237 2.53 5.72 -9.98
N LEU A 238 3.48 6.40 -10.64
CA LEU A 238 4.85 5.86 -10.78
C LEU A 238 5.54 5.69 -9.42
N SER A 239 5.39 6.67 -8.53
CA SER A 239 5.96 6.62 -7.18
C SER A 239 5.39 5.45 -6.37
N LEU A 240 4.08 5.21 -6.51
CA LEU A 240 3.39 4.05 -5.93
C LEU A 240 3.93 2.73 -6.49
N ALA A 241 4.05 2.61 -7.81
CA ALA A 241 4.54 1.40 -8.48
C ALA A 241 5.95 1.04 -7.99
N VAL A 242 6.86 2.03 -8.02
CA VAL A 242 8.24 1.88 -7.56
C VAL A 242 8.28 1.45 -6.10
N HIS A 243 7.45 2.05 -5.24
CA HIS A 243 7.35 1.66 -3.83
C HIS A 243 6.98 0.19 -3.65
N GLU A 244 5.96 -0.30 -4.37
CA GLU A 244 5.52 -1.69 -4.22
C GLU A 244 6.53 -2.69 -4.78
N TRP A 245 7.13 -2.43 -5.95
CA TRP A 245 8.15 -3.30 -6.53
C TRP A 245 9.40 -3.42 -5.65
N ILE A 246 9.89 -2.30 -5.11
CA ILE A 246 10.99 -2.30 -4.14
C ILE A 246 10.56 -3.02 -2.85
N GLY A 247 9.32 -2.81 -2.41
CA GLY A 247 8.74 -3.48 -1.25
C GLY A 247 8.77 -5.00 -1.40
N LEU A 248 8.34 -5.53 -2.56
CA LEU A 248 8.40 -6.96 -2.88
C LEU A 248 9.83 -7.51 -2.82
N LEU A 249 10.78 -6.82 -3.47
CA LEU A 249 12.19 -7.20 -3.46
C LEU A 249 12.77 -7.20 -2.04
N GLY A 250 12.60 -6.10 -1.31
CA GLY A 250 13.12 -5.96 0.06
C GLY A 250 12.54 -6.98 1.02
N TYR A 251 11.24 -7.32 0.89
CA TYR A 251 10.61 -8.33 1.73
C TYR A 251 11.09 -9.75 1.38
N ARG A 252 11.32 -10.04 0.09
CA ARG A 252 11.89 -11.32 -0.33
C ARG A 252 13.33 -11.51 0.13
N MET A 253 14.16 -10.46 0.00
CA MET A 253 15.57 -10.48 0.43
C MET A 253 15.71 -10.64 1.94
N THR A 254 14.74 -10.13 2.70
CA THR A 254 14.76 -10.19 4.17
C THR A 254 13.92 -11.34 4.74
N GLY A 255 13.49 -12.29 3.89
CA GLY A 255 12.78 -13.50 4.32
C GLY A 255 11.36 -13.27 4.85
N ARG A 256 10.74 -12.12 4.57
CA ARG A 256 9.37 -11.79 4.99
C ARG A 256 8.30 -12.31 4.03
N THR A 257 8.69 -12.71 2.83
CA THR A 257 7.87 -13.43 1.86
C THR A 257 8.66 -14.61 1.30
N ASN A 258 7.97 -15.68 0.88
CA ASN A 258 8.63 -16.85 0.27
C ASN A 258 8.88 -16.66 -1.23
N ALA A 259 8.11 -15.80 -1.90
CA ALA A 259 8.23 -15.48 -3.32
C ALA A 259 8.49 -13.99 -3.52
N LEU A 260 9.21 -13.64 -4.59
CA LEU A 260 9.38 -12.24 -5.00
C LEU A 260 8.04 -11.64 -5.43
N PHE A 261 7.28 -12.38 -6.24
CA PHE A 261 5.98 -11.96 -6.73
C PHE A 261 4.92 -13.04 -6.45
N PRO A 262 4.32 -13.06 -5.25
CA PRO A 262 3.35 -14.08 -4.83
C PRO A 262 2.22 -14.27 -5.84
N ALA A 263 1.86 -15.51 -6.12
CA ALA A 263 0.79 -15.93 -7.04
C ALA A 263 -0.47 -16.34 -6.26
N PRO A 264 -1.66 -16.40 -6.89
CA PRO A 264 -2.77 -17.19 -6.36
C PRO A 264 -2.32 -18.64 -6.04
N ASP A 265 -2.99 -19.27 -5.07
CA ASP A 265 -2.74 -20.69 -4.73
C ASP A 265 -3.32 -21.63 -5.79
#